data_AF-A0A9D5D9J7-F1
#
_entry.id   AF-A0A9D5D9J7-F1
#
_cell.length_a   1.000
_cell.length_b   1.000
_cell.length_c   1.000
_cell.angle_alpha   90.00
_cell.angle_beta   90.00
_cell.angle_gamma   90.00
#
_symmetry.space_group_name_H-M   'P 1'
#
loop_
_entity.id
_entity.type
_entity.pdbx_description
1 polymer ?
#
loop_
_entity_poly.entity_id
_entity_poly.type
_entity_poly.pdbx_seq_one_letter_code
_entity_poly.pdbx_strand_id
1 'polypeptide(L)'
;MIGFIILVYIITPISYWSNEFNSQRFPILGTGLYDENGQVYNLSRVLEDKIFEFRLDGYESYSKVYLSVTYAYQYAFYFAAFSATFVHLALFHGRDFWRQYKESKKGGTPDIHSEMMNKYDSVPQWWFHAIWIPTLGLSMLICEGFGKQLQLPFWGVLLAVFIVFIVILPLGAFEATTGQLSEEHLPCRLVAKRESMDMSYKQ
;
A
#
# COMPACT_ATOMS: atom_id res chain seq x y z
N MET A 1 10.61 -18.14 -3.33
CA MET A 1 10.50 -19.32 -2.44
C MET A 1 11.70 -19.48 -1.51
N ILE A 2 12.95 -19.36 -1.98
CA ILE A 2 14.15 -19.49 -1.13
C ILE A 2 14.17 -18.50 0.04
N GLY A 3 13.84 -17.22 -0.19
CA GLY A 3 13.77 -16.23 0.89
C GLY A 3 12.73 -16.55 1.97
N PHE A 4 11.60 -17.17 1.59
CA PHE A 4 10.58 -17.62 2.55
C PHE A 4 11.11 -18.74 3.45
N ILE A 5 11.84 -19.70 2.87
CA ILE A 5 12.46 -20.79 3.63
C ILE A 5 13.45 -20.23 4.65
N ILE A 6 14.32 -19.31 4.23
CA ILE A 6 15.32 -18.71 5.10
C ILE A 6 14.67 -17.90 6.23
N LEU A 7 13.72 -17.02 5.92
CA LEU A 7 13.11 -16.16 6.92
C LEU A 7 12.25 -16.96 7.92
N VAL A 8 11.36 -17.82 7.42
CA VAL A 8 10.37 -18.50 8.27
C VAL A 8 10.94 -19.74 8.95
N TYR A 9 11.76 -20.53 8.26
CA TYR A 9 12.23 -21.83 8.79
C TYR A 9 13.62 -21.77 9.42
N ILE A 10 14.40 -20.71 9.18
CA ILE A 10 15.75 -20.56 9.77
C ILE A 10 15.76 -19.39 10.75
N ILE A 11 15.43 -18.19 10.29
CA ILE A 11 15.58 -16.97 11.11
C ILE A 11 14.56 -16.92 12.25
N THR A 12 13.26 -17.09 11.98
CA THR A 12 12.22 -17.09 13.01
C THR A 12 12.49 -18.06 14.17
N PRO A 13 12.82 -19.35 13.93
CA PRO A 13 13.10 -20.26 15.03
C PRO A 13 14.39 -19.88 15.78
N ILE A 14 15.48 -19.52 15.09
CA ILE A 14 16.73 -19.09 15.77
C ILE A 14 16.47 -17.89 16.69
N SER A 15 15.74 -16.88 16.21
CA SER A 15 15.40 -15.68 16.99
C SER A 15 14.49 -16.04 18.18
N TYR A 16 13.55 -16.96 18.00
CA TYR A 16 12.69 -17.43 19.09
C TYR A 16 13.46 -18.18 20.19
N TRP A 17 14.36 -19.09 19.81
CA TRP A 17 15.15 -19.88 20.75
C TRP A 17 16.27 -19.09 21.44
N SER A 18 16.81 -18.06 20.78
CA SER A 18 17.76 -17.11 21.39
C SER A 18 17.09 -16.07 22.31
N ASN A 19 15.76 -16.12 22.45
CA ASN A 19 14.96 -15.21 23.27
C ASN A 19 15.15 -13.74 22.88
N GLU A 20 15.41 -13.47 21.61
CA GLU A 20 15.40 -12.11 21.08
C GLU A 20 13.99 -11.52 21.23
N PHE A 21 13.88 -10.24 21.60
CA PHE A 21 12.60 -9.56 21.85
C PHE A 21 11.73 -10.17 22.97
N ASN A 22 12.30 -10.95 23.91
CA ASN A 22 11.55 -11.68 24.95
C ASN A 22 10.49 -12.64 24.36
N SER A 23 10.81 -13.21 23.21
CA SER A 23 9.88 -13.97 22.37
C SER A 23 9.26 -15.20 23.01
N GLN A 24 9.96 -15.84 23.95
CA GLN A 24 9.53 -17.10 24.55
C GLN A 24 8.27 -16.99 25.40
N ARG A 25 7.82 -15.77 25.69
CA ARG A 25 6.63 -15.49 26.51
C ARG A 25 5.31 -15.58 25.73
N PHE A 26 5.37 -15.56 24.40
CA PHE A 26 4.20 -15.51 23.52
C PHE A 26 4.36 -16.45 22.31
N PRO A 27 3.28 -16.85 21.63
CA PRO A 27 3.34 -17.82 20.55
C PRO A 27 4.19 -17.33 19.36
N ILE A 28 4.92 -18.26 18.74
CA ILE A 28 5.81 -18.01 17.57
C ILE A 28 5.02 -17.40 16.41
N LEU A 29 3.80 -17.88 16.14
CA LEU A 29 2.95 -17.47 15.02
C LEU A 29 1.78 -16.58 15.48
N GLY A 30 2.04 -15.66 16.41
CA GLY A 30 1.05 -14.67 16.84
C GLY A 30 1.06 -13.43 15.94
N THR A 31 -0.11 -12.99 15.47
CA THR A 31 -0.29 -11.69 14.78
C THR A 31 -0.68 -10.56 15.73
N GLY A 32 -0.84 -10.88 17.02
CA GLY A 32 -1.27 -9.93 18.05
C GLY A 32 -0.13 -9.14 18.68
N LEU A 33 -0.52 -8.10 19.42
CA LEU A 33 0.34 -7.37 20.35
C LEU A 33 0.23 -8.02 21.73
N TYR A 34 1.36 -8.14 22.43
CA TYR A 34 1.45 -8.78 23.74
C TYR A 34 1.96 -7.82 24.81
N ASP A 35 1.55 -8.06 26.06
CA ASP A 35 2.12 -7.41 27.23
C ASP A 35 3.35 -8.17 27.76
N GLU A 36 4.01 -7.63 28.78
CA GLU A 36 5.19 -8.23 29.40
C GLU A 36 4.93 -9.64 29.97
N ASN A 37 3.67 -9.95 30.30
CA ASN A 37 3.22 -11.22 30.86
C ASN A 37 2.78 -12.23 29.78
N GLY A 38 2.89 -11.88 28.49
CA GLY A 38 2.51 -12.74 27.37
C GLY A 38 1.00 -12.80 27.10
N GLN A 39 0.20 -11.93 27.72
CA GLN A 39 -1.23 -11.78 27.43
C GLN A 39 -1.45 -10.82 26.27
N VAL A 40 -2.65 -10.87 25.66
CA VAL A 40 -3.02 -9.92 24.60
C VAL A 40 -3.05 -8.50 25.17
N TYR A 41 -2.38 -7.57 24.48
CA TYR A 41 -2.21 -6.20 24.94
C TYR A 41 -3.54 -5.46 25.08
N ASN A 42 -3.82 -4.92 26.27
CA ASN A 42 -5.05 -4.17 26.52
C ASN A 42 -4.90 -2.70 26.10
N LEU A 43 -5.46 -2.35 24.93
CA LEU A 43 -5.39 -1.00 24.36
C LEU A 43 -6.13 0.06 25.18
N SER A 44 -7.26 -0.28 25.82
CA SER A 44 -8.07 0.67 26.60
C SER A 44 -7.36 1.18 27.87
N ARG A 45 -6.27 0.54 28.30
CA ARG A 45 -5.42 1.05 29.40
C ARG A 45 -4.47 2.16 28.96
N VAL A 46 -4.18 2.25 27.67
CA VAL A 46 -3.18 3.16 27.09
C VAL A 46 -3.81 4.22 26.20
N LEU A 47 -4.93 3.91 25.56
CA LEU A 47 -5.72 4.83 24.76
C LEU A 47 -7.07 5.08 25.45
N GLU A 48 -7.44 6.35 25.56
CA GLU A 48 -8.76 6.75 26.05
C GLU A 48 -9.84 6.45 24.99
N ASP A 49 -10.86 5.65 25.32
CA ASP A 49 -11.81 5.06 24.36
C ASP A 49 -12.61 6.08 23.49
N LYS A 50 -12.72 7.34 23.91
CA LYS A 50 -13.56 8.35 23.23
C LYS A 50 -12.79 9.33 22.34
N ILE A 51 -11.54 9.59 22.68
CA ILE A 51 -10.71 10.62 22.04
C ILE A 51 -9.49 9.95 21.37
N PHE A 52 -9.27 8.65 21.63
CA PHE A 52 -8.08 7.89 21.27
C PHE A 52 -6.78 8.56 21.76
N GLU A 53 -6.87 9.40 22.79
CA GLU A 53 -5.74 10.12 23.34
C GLU A 53 -4.75 9.14 23.99
N PHE A 54 -3.48 9.24 23.59
CA PHE A 54 -2.44 8.39 24.13
C PHE A 54 -2.03 8.89 25.51
N ARG A 55 -2.27 8.06 26.55
CA ARG A 55 -1.94 8.37 27.93
C ARG A 55 -0.57 7.79 28.29
N LEU A 56 0.43 8.66 28.41
CA LEU A 56 1.80 8.26 28.75
C LEU A 56 1.86 7.54 30.11
N ASP A 57 1.13 8.05 31.11
CA ASP A 57 1.08 7.44 32.46
C ASP A 57 0.52 6.01 32.43
N GLY A 58 -0.48 5.76 31.57
CA GLY A 58 -1.08 4.44 31.39
C GLY A 58 -0.12 3.47 30.68
N TYR A 59 0.68 3.97 29.76
CA TYR A 59 1.72 3.20 29.08
C TYR A 59 2.87 2.80 30.03
N GLU A 60 3.40 3.76 30.79
CA GLU A 60 4.53 3.53 31.69
C GLU A 60 4.16 2.61 32.87
N SER A 61 2.91 2.69 33.35
CA SER A 61 2.43 1.85 34.46
C SER A 61 1.97 0.45 34.04
N TYR A 62 1.55 0.24 32.79
CA TYR A 62 1.01 -1.04 32.33
C TYR A 62 2.08 -1.98 31.79
N SER A 63 2.64 -1.69 30.60
CA SER A 63 3.65 -2.50 29.94
C SER A 63 4.08 -1.85 28.64
N LYS A 64 5.34 -2.10 28.22
CA LYS A 64 5.75 -1.90 26.84
C LYS A 64 4.99 -2.86 25.91
N VAL A 65 4.80 -2.45 24.67
CA VAL A 65 4.18 -3.29 23.63
C VAL A 65 5.22 -4.28 23.12
N TYR A 66 4.92 -5.57 23.21
CA TYR A 66 5.72 -6.64 22.63
C TYR A 66 5.02 -7.18 21.38
N LEU A 67 5.80 -7.54 20.37
CA LEU A 67 5.31 -8.18 19.15
C LEU A 67 5.92 -9.57 19.05
N SER A 68 5.17 -10.51 18.48
CA SER A 68 5.73 -11.82 18.13
C SER A 68 6.87 -11.65 17.11
N VAL A 69 7.89 -12.51 17.22
CA VAL A 69 9.07 -12.51 16.34
C VAL A 69 8.67 -12.60 14.86
N THR A 70 7.69 -13.47 14.55
CA THR A 70 7.18 -13.61 13.19
C THR A 70 6.54 -12.31 12.69
N TYR A 71 5.80 -11.61 13.55
CA TYR A 71 5.11 -10.38 13.20
C TYR A 71 6.09 -9.21 13.03
N ALA A 72 7.12 -9.14 13.87
CA ALA A 72 8.21 -8.18 13.73
C ALA A 72 8.97 -8.35 12.39
N TYR A 73 9.35 -9.59 12.04
CA TYR A 73 10.00 -9.87 10.77
C TYR A 73 9.09 -9.65 9.56
N GLN A 74 7.78 -9.87 9.70
CA GLN A 74 6.82 -9.57 8.63
C GLN A 74 6.81 -8.07 8.30
N TYR A 75 6.77 -7.20 9.31
CA TYR A 75 6.89 -5.76 9.08
C TYR A 75 8.23 -5.38 8.46
N ALA A 76 9.35 -5.92 8.97
CA ALA A 76 10.67 -5.66 8.41
C ALA A 76 10.74 -6.07 6.93
N PHE A 77 10.17 -7.22 6.58
CA PHE A 77 10.08 -7.69 5.20
C PHE A 77 9.23 -6.77 4.33
N TYR A 78 8.10 -6.25 4.83
CA TYR A 78 7.28 -5.30 4.08
C TYR A 78 8.03 -4.00 3.76
N PHE A 79 8.77 -3.44 4.71
CA PHE A 79 9.61 -2.26 4.45
C PHE A 79 10.73 -2.56 3.45
N ALA A 80 11.37 -3.73 3.56
CA ALA A 80 12.40 -4.16 2.63
C ALA A 80 11.85 -4.39 1.21
N ALA A 81 10.72 -5.09 1.07
CA ALA A 81 10.08 -5.36 -0.21
C ALA A 81 9.58 -4.08 -0.88
N PHE A 82 8.98 -3.17 -0.09
CA PHE A 82 8.51 -1.88 -0.58
C PHE A 82 9.68 -1.04 -1.10
N SER A 83 10.77 -0.88 -0.34
CA SER A 83 11.95 -0.13 -0.80
C SER A 83 12.67 -0.81 -1.98
N ALA A 84 12.79 -2.14 -1.98
CA ALA A 84 13.39 -2.90 -3.08
C ALA A 84 12.62 -2.70 -4.40
N THR A 85 11.31 -2.59 -4.34
CA THR A 85 10.43 -2.30 -5.49
C THR A 85 10.83 -0.98 -6.16
N PHE A 86 11.04 0.10 -5.38
CA PHE A 86 11.50 1.39 -5.91
C PHE A 86 12.90 1.32 -6.50
N VAL A 87 13.83 0.67 -5.80
CA VAL A 87 15.22 0.51 -6.27
C VAL A 87 15.25 -0.30 -7.57
N HIS A 88 14.50 -1.39 -7.64
CA HIS A 88 14.40 -2.22 -8.82
C HIS A 88 13.84 -1.44 -10.02
N LEU A 89 12.75 -0.70 -9.82
CA LEU A 89 12.17 0.14 -10.86
C LEU A 89 13.16 1.21 -11.33
N ALA A 90 13.80 1.91 -10.40
CA ALA A 90 14.75 2.99 -10.72
C ALA A 90 15.98 2.46 -11.48
N LEU A 91 16.53 1.32 -11.06
CA LEU A 91 17.76 0.76 -11.64
C LEU A 91 17.53 0.12 -13.01
N PHE A 92 16.47 -0.69 -13.15
CA PHE A 92 16.24 -1.48 -14.36
C PHE A 92 15.34 -0.76 -15.37
N HIS A 93 14.32 -0.04 -14.91
CA HIS A 93 13.31 0.58 -15.77
C HIS A 93 13.34 2.11 -15.75
N GLY A 94 14.19 2.74 -14.93
CA GLY A 94 14.23 4.20 -14.80
C GLY A 94 14.60 4.92 -16.10
N ARG A 95 15.48 4.32 -16.93
CA ARG A 95 15.86 4.90 -18.23
C ARG A 95 14.70 4.83 -19.24
N ASP A 96 13.96 3.74 -19.26
CA ASP A 96 12.80 3.58 -20.13
C ASP A 96 11.64 4.47 -19.68
N PHE A 97 11.44 4.60 -18.37
CA PHE A 97 10.47 5.52 -17.79
C PHE A 97 10.77 6.98 -18.17
N TRP A 98 12.04 7.40 -18.06
CA TRP A 98 12.44 8.76 -18.45
C TRP A 98 12.25 9.03 -19.94
N ARG A 99 12.53 8.02 -20.79
CA ARG A 99 12.32 8.10 -22.24
C ARG A 99 10.82 8.25 -22.56
N GLN A 100 9.99 7.38 -22.00
CA GLN A 100 8.53 7.44 -22.19
C GLN A 100 7.94 8.75 -21.66
N TYR A 101 8.33 9.21 -20.47
CA TYR A 101 7.89 10.50 -19.94
C TYR A 101 8.21 11.66 -20.88
N LYS A 102 9.43 11.68 -21.45
CA LYS A 102 9.86 12.70 -22.41
C LYS A 102 9.12 12.61 -23.74
N GLU A 103 8.79 11.42 -24.21
CA GLU A 103 8.02 11.17 -25.43
C GLU A 103 6.55 11.54 -25.24
N SER A 104 5.91 11.17 -24.13
CA SER A 104 4.56 11.58 -23.78
C SER A 104 4.41 13.10 -23.70
N LYS A 105 5.40 13.81 -23.12
CA LYS A 105 5.39 15.28 -23.08
C LYS A 105 5.51 15.94 -24.47
N LYS A 106 6.07 15.22 -25.45
CA LYS A 106 6.24 15.69 -26.83
C LYS A 106 5.08 15.30 -27.75
N GLY A 107 4.04 14.64 -27.23
CA GLY A 107 2.87 14.21 -28.01
C GLY A 107 2.84 12.72 -28.36
N GLY A 108 3.73 11.90 -27.78
CA GLY A 108 3.80 10.46 -27.99
C GLY A 108 4.35 10.07 -29.37
N THR A 109 4.76 8.81 -29.51
CA THR A 109 4.95 8.21 -30.84
C THR A 109 3.57 7.86 -31.40
N PRO A 110 3.21 8.33 -32.61
CA PRO A 110 1.94 7.97 -33.22
C PRO A 110 1.93 6.46 -33.51
N ASP A 111 1.26 5.71 -32.66
CA ASP A 111 0.90 4.32 -32.92
C ASP A 111 -0.52 4.24 -33.49
N ILE A 112 -0.86 3.08 -34.08
CA ILE A 112 -2.18 2.84 -34.69
C ILE A 112 -3.31 3.05 -33.66
N HIS A 113 -3.04 2.77 -32.37
CA HIS A 113 -3.98 3.03 -31.29
C HIS A 113 -4.23 4.52 -31.07
N SER A 114 -3.19 5.35 -31.03
CA SER A 114 -3.30 6.81 -30.90
C SER A 114 -3.99 7.43 -32.11
N GLU A 115 -3.74 6.89 -33.31
CA GLU A 115 -4.43 7.32 -34.52
C GLU A 115 -5.93 7.00 -34.47
N MET A 116 -6.31 5.80 -34.04
CA MET A 116 -7.71 5.44 -33.81
C MET A 116 -8.35 6.24 -32.65
N MET A 117 -7.57 6.57 -31.62
CA MET A 117 -8.01 7.34 -30.45
C MET A 117 -8.22 8.82 -30.77
N ASN A 118 -7.48 9.39 -31.75
CA ASN A 118 -7.64 10.77 -32.22
C ASN A 118 -9.03 11.09 -32.78
N LYS A 119 -9.87 10.08 -33.02
CA LYS A 119 -11.27 10.24 -33.41
C LYS A 119 -12.16 10.71 -32.24
N TYR A 120 -11.73 10.51 -31.00
CA TYR A 120 -12.49 10.85 -29.80
C TYR A 120 -11.94 12.13 -29.16
N ASP A 121 -12.83 13.05 -28.79
CA ASP A 121 -12.42 14.26 -28.08
C ASP A 121 -11.81 13.91 -26.71
N SER A 122 -10.68 14.54 -26.40
CA SER A 122 -9.99 14.34 -25.13
C SER A 122 -10.89 14.76 -23.97
N VAL A 123 -11.05 13.87 -22.98
CA VAL A 123 -11.87 14.16 -21.80
C VAL A 123 -11.32 15.40 -21.08
N PRO A 124 -12.17 16.40 -20.77
CA PRO A 124 -11.71 17.62 -20.14
C PRO A 124 -11.05 17.35 -18.78
N GLN A 125 -9.82 17.85 -18.61
CA GLN A 125 -9.04 17.63 -17.39
C GLN A 125 -9.69 18.22 -16.13
N TRP A 126 -10.55 19.23 -16.27
CA TRP A 126 -11.23 19.86 -15.13
C TRP A 126 -12.16 18.89 -14.38
N TRP A 127 -12.70 17.85 -15.03
CA TRP A 127 -13.52 16.84 -14.36
C TRP A 127 -12.72 16.10 -13.27
N PHE A 128 -11.46 15.77 -13.54
CA PHE A 128 -10.61 15.11 -12.56
C PHE A 128 -10.35 16.00 -11.34
N HIS A 129 -10.07 17.28 -11.56
CA HIS A 129 -9.89 18.23 -10.45
C HIS A 129 -11.20 18.48 -9.70
N ALA A 130 -12.34 18.50 -10.40
CA ALA A 130 -13.66 18.68 -9.80
C ALA A 130 -14.09 17.50 -8.92
N ILE A 131 -13.58 16.29 -9.17
CA ILE A 131 -13.79 15.13 -8.27
C ILE A 131 -12.73 15.10 -7.16
N TRP A 132 -11.47 15.38 -7.50
CA TRP A 132 -10.35 15.27 -6.56
C TRP A 132 -10.39 16.32 -5.44
N ILE A 133 -10.69 17.59 -5.76
CA ILE A 133 -10.71 18.68 -4.77
C ILE A 133 -11.78 18.46 -3.69
N PRO A 134 -13.05 18.12 -4.01
CA PRO A 134 -14.05 17.83 -2.99
C PRO A 134 -13.72 16.61 -2.14
N THR A 135 -13.19 15.53 -2.72
CA THR A 135 -12.79 14.33 -1.96
C THR A 135 -11.66 14.65 -0.98
N LEU A 136 -10.68 15.46 -1.41
CA LEU A 136 -9.61 15.94 -0.53
C LEU A 136 -10.16 16.84 0.59
N GLY A 137 -11.09 17.73 0.27
CA GLY A 137 -11.76 18.59 1.25
C GLY A 137 -12.56 17.80 2.28
N LEU A 138 -13.30 16.78 1.84
CA LEU A 138 -14.03 15.88 2.73
C LEU A 138 -13.09 15.07 3.63
N SER A 139 -11.95 14.61 3.09
CA SER A 139 -10.93 13.92 3.89
C SER A 139 -10.36 14.83 4.98
N MET A 140 -10.03 16.08 4.68
CA MET A 140 -9.58 17.06 5.68
C MET A 140 -10.68 17.36 6.71
N LEU A 141 -11.93 17.48 6.28
CA LEU A 141 -13.08 17.69 7.18
C LEU A 141 -13.26 16.53 8.15
N ILE A 142 -13.09 15.29 7.70
CA ILE A 142 -13.19 14.12 8.59
C ILE A 142 -12.07 14.13 9.64
N CYS A 143 -10.86 14.50 9.27
CA CYS A 143 -9.72 14.54 10.20
C CYS A 143 -9.87 15.61 11.29
N GLU A 144 -10.40 16.80 10.98
CA GLU A 144 -10.51 17.92 11.94
C GLU A 144 -11.92 18.03 12.57
N GLY A 145 -12.97 17.62 11.85
CA GLY A 145 -14.37 17.93 12.17
C GLY A 145 -14.99 17.11 13.31
N PHE A 146 -14.49 15.90 13.59
CA PHE A 146 -14.97 15.06 14.69
C PHE A 146 -14.15 15.25 15.98
N GLY A 147 -13.89 16.51 16.37
CA GLY A 147 -13.24 16.81 17.66
C GLY A 147 -11.84 16.22 17.82
N LYS A 148 -11.04 16.19 16.74
CA LYS A 148 -9.66 15.68 16.72
C LYS A 148 -9.47 14.22 17.18
N GLN A 149 -10.52 13.40 17.11
CA GLN A 149 -10.44 11.96 17.44
C GLN A 149 -9.34 11.20 16.68
N LEU A 150 -9.00 11.64 15.47
CA LEU A 150 -8.01 10.98 14.62
C LEU A 150 -6.55 11.35 14.94
N GLN A 151 -6.29 12.32 15.83
CA GLN A 151 -4.96 12.90 16.15
C GLN A 151 -4.12 13.36 14.95
N LEU A 152 -4.59 13.14 13.73
CA LEU A 152 -3.85 13.36 12.51
C LEU A 152 -4.07 14.83 12.10
N PRO A 153 -3.01 15.66 12.09
CA PRO A 153 -3.14 17.05 11.66
C PRO A 153 -3.44 17.12 10.17
N PHE A 154 -4.05 18.22 9.71
CA PHE A 154 -4.32 18.46 8.29
C PHE A 154 -3.10 18.27 7.36
N TRP A 155 -1.89 18.64 7.82
CA TRP A 155 -0.64 18.40 7.07
C TRP A 155 -0.35 16.91 6.84
N GLY A 156 -0.77 16.03 7.75
CA GLY A 156 -0.65 14.59 7.62
C GLY A 156 -1.47 14.03 6.45
N VAL A 157 -2.64 14.62 6.19
CA VAL A 157 -3.48 14.25 5.03
C VAL A 157 -2.77 14.63 3.73
N LEU A 158 -2.18 15.83 3.66
CA LEU A 158 -1.40 16.26 2.49
C LEU A 158 -0.18 15.37 2.26
N LEU A 159 0.52 14.97 3.34
CA LEU A 159 1.65 14.06 3.27
C LEU A 159 1.23 12.68 2.75
N ALA A 160 0.10 12.13 3.23
CA ALA A 160 -0.42 10.85 2.77
C ALA A 160 -0.74 10.88 1.26
N VAL A 161 -1.40 11.94 0.80
CA VAL A 161 -1.69 12.15 -0.62
C VAL A 161 -0.40 12.22 -1.45
N PHE A 162 0.62 12.93 -0.95
CA PHE A 162 1.92 13.00 -1.61
C PHE A 162 2.61 11.64 -1.73
N ILE A 163 2.58 10.83 -0.67
CA ILE A 163 3.12 9.46 -0.70
C ILE A 163 2.38 8.61 -1.72
N VAL A 164 1.06 8.70 -1.77
CA VAL A 164 0.23 7.97 -2.75
C VAL A 164 0.61 8.36 -4.18
N PHE A 165 0.80 9.64 -4.48
CA PHE A 165 1.27 10.08 -5.81
C PHE A 165 2.63 9.46 -6.19
N ILE A 166 3.55 9.35 -5.23
CA ILE A 166 4.86 8.72 -5.47
C ILE A 166 4.71 7.22 -5.73
N VAL A 167 3.80 6.53 -5.03
CA VAL A 167 3.63 5.06 -5.12
C VAL A 167 2.81 4.64 -6.35
N ILE A 168 1.86 5.47 -6.81
CA ILE A 168 1.06 5.20 -8.00
C ILE A 168 1.93 4.98 -9.24
N LEU A 169 3.00 5.77 -9.39
CA LEU A 169 3.87 5.72 -10.57
C LEU A 169 4.61 4.38 -10.70
N PRO A 170 5.29 3.86 -9.65
CA PRO A 170 5.80 2.50 -9.63
C PRO A 170 4.74 1.45 -9.88
N LEU A 171 3.60 1.51 -9.17
CA LEU A 171 2.55 0.50 -9.32
C LEU A 171 2.06 0.40 -10.76
N GLY A 172 1.83 1.54 -11.42
CA GLY A 172 1.45 1.57 -12.83
C GLY A 172 2.54 1.00 -13.76
N ALA A 173 3.81 1.27 -13.46
CA ALA A 173 4.92 0.69 -14.22
C ALA A 173 5.06 -0.84 -14.03
N PHE A 174 4.81 -1.34 -12.81
CA PHE A 174 4.78 -2.77 -12.52
C PHE A 174 3.65 -3.46 -13.27
N GLU A 175 2.44 -2.91 -13.24
CA GLU A 175 1.29 -3.44 -13.96
C GLU A 175 1.53 -3.45 -15.48
N ALA A 176 2.09 -2.36 -16.02
CA ALA A 176 2.40 -2.26 -17.45
C ALA A 176 3.47 -3.27 -17.91
N THR A 177 4.50 -3.51 -17.08
CA THR A 177 5.64 -4.38 -17.43
C THR A 177 5.30 -5.86 -17.27
N THR A 178 4.60 -6.21 -16.19
CA THR A 178 4.25 -7.61 -15.90
C THR A 178 3.04 -8.08 -16.71
N GLY A 179 2.23 -7.15 -17.26
CA GLY A 179 1.03 -7.47 -18.02
C GLY A 179 -0.04 -8.19 -17.18
N GLN A 180 0.19 -8.32 -15.87
CA GLN A 180 -0.76 -8.89 -14.92
C GLN A 180 -1.62 -7.73 -14.42
N LEU A 181 -2.67 -7.42 -15.17
CA LEU A 181 -3.79 -6.62 -14.66
C LEU A 181 -4.23 -7.22 -13.32
N SER A 182 -4.27 -6.38 -12.28
CA SER A 182 -4.80 -6.75 -10.97
C SER A 182 -6.14 -7.49 -11.15
N GLU A 183 -6.40 -8.53 -10.34
CA GLU A 183 -7.57 -9.44 -10.42
C GLU A 183 -8.93 -8.72 -10.57
N GLU A 184 -8.99 -7.44 -10.21
CA GLU A 184 -10.11 -6.52 -10.33
C GLU A 184 -10.66 -6.40 -11.78
N HIS A 185 -9.85 -6.68 -12.80
CA HIS A 185 -10.26 -6.60 -14.22
C HIS A 185 -10.68 -7.94 -14.84
N LEU A 186 -10.70 -9.03 -14.06
CA LEU A 186 -11.16 -10.34 -14.52
C LEU A 186 -12.61 -10.32 -15.07
N PRO A 187 -13.58 -9.58 -14.47
CA PRO A 187 -14.94 -9.50 -15.01
C PRO A 187 -14.95 -8.85 -16.40
N CYS A 188 -14.23 -7.74 -16.58
CA CYS A 188 -14.17 -7.02 -17.86
C CYS A 188 -13.46 -7.84 -18.95
N ARG A 189 -12.41 -8.61 -18.64
CA ARG A 189 -11.79 -9.53 -19.60
C ARG A 189 -12.71 -10.68 -20.00
N LEU A 190 -13.53 -11.20 -19.08
CA LEU A 190 -14.51 -12.25 -19.39
C LEU A 190 -15.64 -11.71 -20.27
N VAL A 191 -16.11 -10.48 -20.01
CA VAL A 191 -17.12 -9.81 -20.84
C VAL A 191 -16.57 -9.51 -22.23
N ALA A 192 -15.38 -8.91 -22.34
CA ALA A 192 -14.75 -8.62 -23.64
C ALA A 192 -14.45 -9.90 -24.44
N LYS A 193 -14.03 -10.99 -23.75
CA LYS A 193 -13.81 -12.29 -24.40
C LYS A 193 -15.14 -12.91 -24.87
N ARG A 194 -16.22 -12.78 -24.10
CA ARG A 194 -17.57 -13.21 -24.51
C ARG A 194 -18.04 -12.44 -25.75
N GLU A 195 -17.94 -11.11 -25.75
CA GLU A 195 -18.35 -10.28 -26.89
C GLU A 195 -17.52 -10.58 -28.16
N SER A 196 -16.22 -10.87 -28.01
CA SER A 196 -15.37 -11.28 -29.14
C SER A 196 -15.75 -12.65 -29.71
N MET A 197 -16.21 -13.59 -28.88
CA MET A 197 -16.70 -14.90 -29.33
C MET A 197 -18.06 -14.78 -30.02
N ASP A 198 -18.94 -13.90 -29.54
CA ASP A 198 -20.24 -13.64 -30.15
C ASP A 198 -20.12 -12.96 -31.53
N MET A 199 -19.11 -12.10 -31.74
CA MET A 199 -18.82 -11.53 -33.06
C MET A 199 -18.25 -12.55 -34.05
N SER A 200 -17.41 -13.48 -33.60
CA SER A 200 -16.85 -14.53 -34.46
C SER A 200 -17.88 -15.56 -34.93
N TYR A 201 -19.03 -15.67 -34.26
CA TYR A 201 -20.12 -16.58 -34.64
C TYR A 201 -21.14 -15.96 -35.60
N LYS A 202 -21.05 -14.63 -35.82
CA LYS A 202 -21.94 -13.87 -36.72
C LYS A 202 -21.34 -13.56 -38.08
N GLN A 203 -20.14 -14.05 -38.38
CA GLN A 203 -19.55 -14.08 -39.73
C GLN A 203 -19.61 -15.51 -40.28
#